data_AF-A0A836TZS4-F1
#
_entry.id   AF-A0A836TZS4-F1
#
_cell.length_a   1.000
_cell.length_b   1.000
_cell.length_c   1.000
_cell.angle_alpha   90.00
_cell.angle_beta   90.00
_cell.angle_gamma   90.00
#
_symmetry.space_group_name_H-M   'P 1'
#
loop_
_entity.id
_entity.type
_entity.pdbx_description
1 polymer ?
#
loop_
_entity_poly.entity_id
_entity_poly.type
_entity_poly.pdbx_seq_one_letter_code
_entity_poly.pdbx_strand_id
1 'polypeptide(L)'
;MKLSLSFVCVLASFTVSITNNHVSANSEDNDYLLHAESSDRLITIMQKISSLANGKPIEEPIKLTEENTIDLIEAVEELLFYAELMSIAVPATELEESKAVVFRAMASQLYDEALNIQQLTRNYDLHITDNSQEHILDRAFVRLSQTCNACHQLFRDN
;
A
#
# COMPACT_ATOMS: atom_id res chain seq x y z
N MET A 1 26.81 68.51 -3.44
CA MET A 1 26.77 67.15 -4.01
C MET A 1 25.39 66.58 -3.77
N LYS A 2 24.64 66.35 -4.85
CA LYS A 2 23.35 65.65 -4.83
C LYS A 2 23.63 64.15 -4.98
N LEU A 3 23.10 63.33 -4.09
CA LEU A 3 22.91 61.90 -4.34
C LEU A 3 21.43 61.58 -4.14
N SER A 4 20.73 61.53 -5.26
CA SER A 4 19.43 60.87 -5.39
C SER A 4 19.66 59.36 -5.32
N LEU A 5 19.00 58.67 -4.40
CA LEU A 5 18.86 57.23 -4.47
C LEU A 5 17.37 56.90 -4.44
N SER A 6 16.77 56.85 -5.63
CA SER A 6 15.41 56.38 -5.84
C SER A 6 15.39 54.86 -5.63
N PHE A 7 14.75 54.42 -4.56
CA PHE A 7 14.48 53.00 -4.33
C PHE A 7 13.16 52.66 -5.04
N VAL A 8 13.26 52.17 -6.28
CA VAL A 8 12.11 51.60 -7.01
C VAL A 8 11.96 50.15 -6.54
N CYS A 9 11.09 49.92 -5.57
CA CYS A 9 10.59 48.57 -5.28
C CYS A 9 9.69 48.13 -6.43
N VAL A 10 10.25 47.36 -7.37
CA VAL A 10 9.47 46.60 -8.35
C VAL A 10 8.81 45.44 -7.60
N LEU A 11 7.59 45.67 -7.11
CA LEU A 11 6.69 44.59 -6.70
C LEU A 11 6.25 43.85 -7.97
N ALA A 12 7.00 42.81 -8.33
CA ALA A 12 6.58 41.84 -9.33
C ALA A 12 5.43 41.00 -8.74
N SER A 13 4.20 41.47 -8.92
CA SER A 13 3.00 40.68 -8.69
C SER A 13 2.95 39.56 -9.72
N PHE A 14 3.46 38.38 -9.37
CA PHE A 14 3.14 37.16 -10.11
C PHE A 14 1.68 36.81 -9.80
N THR A 15 0.75 37.29 -10.62
CA THR A 15 -0.58 36.70 -10.69
C THR A 15 -0.41 35.33 -11.34
N VAL A 16 -0.25 34.29 -10.51
CA VAL A 16 -0.46 32.92 -10.97
C VAL A 16 -1.94 32.82 -11.28
N SER A 17 -2.28 32.86 -12.58
CA SER A 17 -3.58 32.39 -13.05
C SER A 17 -3.65 30.91 -12.71
N ILE A 18 -4.32 30.60 -11.59
CA ILE A 18 -4.81 29.25 -11.36
C ILE A 18 -5.88 29.04 -12.43
N THR A 19 -5.49 28.40 -13.53
CA THR A 19 -6.45 27.79 -14.43
C THR A 19 -7.23 26.80 -13.59
N ASN A 20 -8.49 27.13 -13.31
CA ASN A 20 -9.44 26.26 -12.65
C ASN A 20 -9.75 25.13 -13.64
N ASN A 21 -8.82 24.18 -13.76
CA ASN A 21 -9.12 22.89 -14.34
C ASN A 21 -10.04 22.23 -13.33
N HIS A 22 -11.34 22.40 -13.57
CA HIS A 22 -12.35 21.51 -13.04
C HIS A 22 -12.05 20.13 -13.61
N VAL A 23 -11.09 19.42 -12.99
CA VAL A 23 -10.88 17.99 -13.21
C VAL A 23 -12.16 17.35 -12.68
N SER A 24 -13.01 17.03 -13.65
CA SER A 24 -14.23 16.27 -13.47
C SER A 24 -13.90 14.99 -12.69
N ALA A 25 -14.71 14.72 -11.68
CA ALA A 25 -14.78 13.48 -10.91
C ALA A 25 -14.38 12.26 -11.74
N ASN A 26 -13.25 11.63 -11.37
CA ASN A 26 -12.80 10.31 -11.84
C ASN A 26 -11.51 9.82 -11.12
N SER A 27 -10.92 10.59 -10.21
CA SER A 27 -9.68 10.19 -9.51
C SER A 27 -9.93 9.27 -8.31
N GLU A 28 -11.08 9.39 -7.65
CA GLU A 28 -11.33 8.70 -6.38
C GLU A 28 -11.70 7.23 -6.58
N ASP A 29 -12.42 6.89 -7.66
CA ASP A 29 -12.69 5.49 -8.04
C ASP A 29 -11.41 4.75 -8.45
N ASN A 30 -10.41 5.50 -8.91
CA ASN A 30 -9.14 4.94 -9.37
C ASN A 30 -8.28 4.48 -8.19
N ASP A 31 -8.23 5.23 -7.08
CA ASP A 31 -7.42 4.86 -5.90
C ASP A 31 -7.92 3.57 -5.22
N TYR A 32 -9.23 3.31 -5.24
CA TYR A 32 -9.80 2.02 -4.75
C TYR A 32 -9.39 0.83 -5.61
N LEU A 33 -9.46 1.00 -6.93
CA LEU A 33 -9.07 -0.03 -7.88
C LEU A 33 -7.56 -0.32 -7.79
N LEU A 34 -6.75 0.72 -7.57
CA LEU A 34 -5.30 0.60 -7.46
C LEU A 34 -4.85 -0.16 -6.19
N HIS A 35 -5.52 0.02 -5.05
CA HIS A 35 -5.26 -0.84 -3.88
C HIS A 35 -5.65 -2.29 -4.17
N ALA A 36 -6.86 -2.53 -4.67
CA ALA A 36 -7.32 -3.88 -4.94
C ALA A 36 -6.34 -4.61 -5.88
N GLU A 37 -5.88 -3.92 -6.94
CA GLU A 37 -4.85 -4.39 -7.87
C GLU A 37 -3.51 -4.67 -7.17
N SER A 38 -3.02 -3.76 -6.33
CA SER A 38 -1.78 -3.97 -5.57
C SER A 38 -1.87 -5.17 -4.62
N SER A 39 -3.01 -5.34 -3.94
CA SER A 39 -3.24 -6.48 -3.05
C SER A 39 -3.31 -7.81 -3.82
N ASP A 40 -3.95 -7.82 -4.99
CA ASP A 40 -4.05 -8.98 -5.87
C ASP A 40 -2.69 -9.33 -6.50
N ARG A 41 -1.88 -8.32 -6.85
CA ARG A 41 -0.51 -8.49 -7.33
C ARG A 41 0.37 -9.13 -6.26
N LEU A 42 0.30 -8.65 -5.02
CA LEU A 42 1.04 -9.25 -3.91
C LEU A 42 0.56 -10.68 -3.64
N ILE A 43 -0.75 -10.95 -3.61
CA ILE A 43 -1.30 -12.30 -3.46
C ILE A 43 -0.79 -13.21 -4.59
N THR A 44 -0.72 -12.73 -5.83
CA THR A 44 -0.21 -13.48 -6.98
C THR A 44 1.28 -13.80 -6.82
N ILE A 45 2.10 -12.82 -6.41
CA ILE A 45 3.52 -13.01 -6.13
C ILE A 45 3.71 -14.02 -4.99
N MET A 46 2.93 -13.89 -3.92
CA MET A 46 2.93 -14.85 -2.81
C MET A 46 2.54 -16.25 -3.27
N GLN A 47 1.51 -16.40 -4.11
CA GLN A 47 1.11 -17.69 -4.66
C GLN A 47 2.21 -18.31 -5.52
N LYS A 48 2.87 -17.49 -6.36
CA LYS A 48 4.01 -17.89 -7.18
C LYS A 48 5.21 -18.33 -6.33
N ILE A 49 5.51 -17.60 -5.26
CA ILE A 49 6.61 -17.90 -4.32
C ILE A 49 6.32 -19.18 -3.52
N SER A 50 5.07 -19.36 -3.10
CA SER A 50 4.65 -20.47 -2.24
C SER A 50 4.30 -21.75 -3.02
N SER A 51 4.53 -21.79 -4.34
CA SER A 51 4.02 -22.82 -5.26
C SER A 51 2.50 -23.08 -5.16
N LEU A 52 1.72 -22.16 -4.58
CA LEU A 52 0.30 -22.35 -4.24
C LEU A 52 -0.56 -22.41 -5.50
N ALA A 53 -1.18 -23.56 -5.75
CA ALA A 53 -2.32 -23.68 -6.65
C ALA A 53 -3.63 -23.49 -5.86
N ASN A 54 -4.44 -22.49 -6.23
CA ASN A 54 -5.86 -22.39 -5.87
C ASN A 54 -6.19 -22.33 -4.36
N GLY A 55 -5.48 -21.52 -3.57
CA GLY A 55 -5.92 -21.15 -2.21
C GLY A 55 -5.96 -22.30 -1.19
N LYS A 56 -5.31 -23.44 -1.47
CA LYS A 56 -5.03 -24.47 -0.47
C LYS A 56 -3.59 -24.36 0.01
N PRO A 57 -3.32 -24.40 1.32
CA PRO A 57 -1.95 -24.41 1.82
C PRO A 57 -1.25 -25.65 1.29
N ILE A 58 -0.10 -25.46 0.64
CA ILE A 58 0.82 -26.55 0.37
C ILE A 58 1.63 -26.75 1.64
N GLU A 59 1.90 -28.00 1.97
CA GLU A 59 2.70 -28.44 3.13
C GLU A 59 4.18 -28.00 3.06
N GLU A 60 4.55 -27.20 2.06
CA GLU A 60 5.91 -26.74 1.83
C GLU A 60 6.06 -25.26 2.21
N PRO A 61 6.99 -24.94 3.12
CA PRO A 61 7.23 -23.59 3.57
C PRO A 61 7.78 -22.68 2.44
N ILE A 62 7.47 -21.38 2.49
CA ILE A 62 7.95 -20.41 1.49
C ILE A 62 9.47 -20.36 1.45
N LYS A 63 10.03 -20.64 0.28
CA LYS A 63 11.45 -20.51 0.03
C LYS A 63 11.74 -19.32 -0.89
N LEU A 64 12.31 -18.27 -0.32
CA LEU A 64 12.73 -17.11 -1.09
C LEU A 64 14.02 -17.40 -1.89
N THR A 65 14.10 -16.78 -3.07
CA THR A 65 15.31 -16.63 -3.87
C THR A 65 15.68 -15.15 -3.91
N GLU A 66 16.88 -14.80 -4.37
CA GLU A 66 17.26 -13.39 -4.55
C GLU A 66 16.28 -12.64 -5.46
N GLU A 67 15.92 -13.24 -6.60
CA GLU A 67 14.96 -12.68 -7.57
C GLU A 67 13.59 -12.45 -6.93
N ASN A 68 13.02 -13.48 -6.30
CA ASN A 68 11.69 -13.37 -5.70
C ASN A 68 11.66 -12.46 -4.47
N THR A 69 12.79 -12.28 -3.77
CA THR A 69 12.92 -11.33 -2.65
C THR A 69 12.72 -9.89 -3.14
N ILE A 70 13.30 -9.54 -4.28
CA ILE A 70 13.17 -8.20 -4.87
C ILE A 70 11.71 -7.95 -5.26
N ASP A 71 11.12 -8.85 -6.05
CA ASP A 71 9.72 -8.75 -6.48
C ASP A 71 8.76 -8.62 -5.29
N LEU A 72 9.02 -9.37 -4.21
CA LEU A 72 8.23 -9.33 -2.99
C LEU A 72 8.36 -7.98 -2.27
N ILE A 73 9.58 -7.44 -2.13
CA ILE A 73 9.81 -6.14 -1.50
C ILE A 73 9.06 -5.05 -2.28
N GLU A 74 9.17 -5.03 -3.62
CA GLU A 74 8.50 -4.04 -4.45
C GLU A 74 6.97 -4.09 -4.30
N ALA A 75 6.39 -5.29 -4.33
CA ALA A 75 4.94 -5.46 -4.16
C ALA A 75 4.47 -5.06 -2.75
N VAL A 76 5.26 -5.33 -1.72
CA VAL A 76 4.96 -4.92 -0.35
C VAL A 76 5.08 -3.40 -0.18
N GLU A 77 6.05 -2.76 -0.82
CA GLU A 77 6.21 -1.30 -0.82
C GLU A 77 5.02 -0.59 -1.49
N GLU A 78 4.54 -1.13 -2.60
CA GLU A 78 3.33 -0.65 -3.26
C GLU A 78 2.11 -0.78 -2.35
N LEU A 79 1.93 -1.94 -1.70
CA LEU A 79 0.81 -2.16 -0.78
C LEU A 79 0.88 -1.23 0.44
N LEU A 80 2.07 -1.00 0.99
CA LEU A 80 2.29 -0.06 2.09
C LEU A 80 1.84 1.34 1.71
N PHE A 81 2.21 1.81 0.52
CA PHE A 81 1.81 3.12 0.02
C PHE A 81 0.28 3.26 -0.05
N TYR A 82 -0.42 2.28 -0.62
CA TYR A 82 -1.89 2.33 -0.71
C TYR A 82 -2.58 2.17 0.65
N ALA A 83 -2.06 1.30 1.53
CA ALA A 83 -2.59 1.12 2.87
C ALA A 83 -2.47 2.41 3.70
N GLU A 84 -1.35 3.12 3.59
CA GLU A 84 -1.16 4.42 4.22
C GLU A 84 -2.17 5.43 3.69
N LEU A 85 -2.30 5.55 2.36
CA LEU A 85 -3.23 6.47 1.71
C LEU A 85 -4.68 6.26 2.19
N MET A 86 -5.14 5.01 2.25
CA MET A 86 -6.48 4.67 2.73
C MET A 86 -6.68 4.90 4.23
N SER A 87 -5.63 4.82 5.03
CA SER A 87 -5.72 5.05 6.47
C SER A 87 -5.93 6.54 6.79
N ILE A 88 -5.40 7.42 5.96
CA ILE A 88 -5.48 8.88 6.12
C ILE A 88 -6.67 9.50 5.34
N ALA A 89 -7.01 8.92 4.18
CA ALA A 89 -8.10 9.37 3.32
C ALA A 89 -9.24 8.35 3.34
N VAL A 90 -10.43 8.78 3.81
CA VAL A 90 -11.66 7.97 3.67
C VAL A 90 -12.17 8.10 2.25
N PRO A 91 -12.79 7.04 1.70
CA PRO A 91 -13.44 7.11 0.39
C PRO A 91 -14.31 8.35 0.29
N ALA A 92 -14.25 9.03 -0.85
CA ALA A 92 -15.16 10.13 -1.13
C ALA A 92 -16.62 9.69 -1.30
N THR A 93 -16.85 8.39 -1.47
CA THR A 93 -18.19 7.80 -1.32
C THR A 93 -18.55 7.82 0.16
N GLU A 94 -19.61 8.57 0.49
CA GLU A 94 -20.11 8.87 1.84
C GLU A 94 -20.32 7.61 2.70
N LEU A 95 -19.25 7.03 3.25
CA LEU A 95 -19.37 6.02 4.29
C LEU A 95 -19.98 6.68 5.52
N GLU A 96 -20.96 6.03 6.14
CA GLU A 96 -21.41 6.39 7.48
C GLU A 96 -20.19 6.51 8.41
N GLU A 97 -20.20 7.48 9.33
CA GLU A 97 -19.04 7.81 10.18
C GLU A 97 -18.45 6.57 10.88
N SER A 98 -19.31 5.67 11.36
CA SER A 98 -18.90 4.40 11.97
C SER A 98 -18.17 3.48 10.99
N LYS A 99 -18.66 3.36 9.74
CA LYS A 99 -18.03 2.58 8.67
C LYS A 99 -16.71 3.19 8.22
N ALA A 100 -16.63 4.52 8.17
CA ALA A 100 -15.39 5.24 7.86
C ALA A 100 -14.29 4.99 8.91
N VAL A 101 -14.65 4.97 10.21
CA VAL A 101 -13.73 4.61 11.30
C VAL A 101 -13.24 3.16 11.15
N VAL A 102 -14.16 2.22 10.87
CA VAL A 102 -13.79 0.81 10.66
C VAL A 102 -12.89 0.65 9.43
N PHE A 103 -13.19 1.34 8.32
CA PHE A 103 -12.39 1.30 7.11
C PHE A 103 -10.96 1.77 7.36
N ARG A 104 -10.77 2.94 7.99
CA ARG A 104 -9.44 3.45 8.36
C ARG A 104 -8.68 2.47 9.26
N ALA A 105 -9.36 1.89 10.26
CA ALA A 105 -8.75 0.92 11.15
C ALA A 105 -8.26 -0.34 10.40
N MET A 106 -9.05 -0.85 9.44
CA MET A 106 -8.65 -1.97 8.59
C MET A 106 -7.47 -1.60 7.67
N ALA A 107 -7.45 -0.38 7.12
CA ALA A 107 -6.32 0.10 6.32
C ALA A 107 -5.03 0.25 7.15
N SER A 108 -5.12 0.74 8.39
CA SER A 108 -3.97 0.77 9.32
C SER A 108 -3.48 -0.63 9.66
N GLN A 109 -4.38 -1.59 9.92
CA GLN A 109 -3.99 -2.98 10.15
C GLN A 109 -3.31 -3.59 8.92
N LEU A 110 -3.79 -3.29 7.71
CA LEU A 110 -3.17 -3.74 6.47
C LEU A 110 -1.74 -3.18 6.32
N TYR A 111 -1.55 -1.90 6.65
CA TYR A 111 -0.23 -1.26 6.66
C TYR A 111 0.73 -1.99 7.61
N ASP A 112 0.30 -2.27 8.85
CA ASP A 112 1.13 -2.95 9.85
C ASP A 112 1.53 -4.37 9.40
N GLU A 113 0.61 -5.12 8.81
CA GLU A 113 0.91 -6.48 8.30
C GLU A 113 1.86 -6.44 7.09
N ALA A 114 1.68 -5.48 6.17
CA ALA A 114 2.58 -5.27 5.05
C ALA A 114 3.98 -4.86 5.53
N LEU A 115 4.08 -3.98 6.53
CA LEU A 115 5.34 -3.54 7.11
C LEU A 115 6.07 -4.71 7.77
N ASN A 116 5.34 -5.56 8.49
CA ASN A 116 5.90 -6.76 9.08
C ASN A 116 6.46 -7.72 8.02
N ILE A 117 5.76 -7.94 6.91
CA ILE A 117 6.28 -8.76 5.79
C ILE A 117 7.54 -8.12 5.19
N GLN A 118 7.57 -6.80 5.00
CA GLN A 118 8.74 -6.09 4.49
C GLN A 118 9.96 -6.34 5.41
N GLN A 119 9.77 -6.20 6.72
CA GLN A 119 10.83 -6.40 7.71
C GLN A 119 11.32 -7.85 7.71
N LEU A 120 10.41 -8.83 7.67
CA LEU A 120 10.78 -10.25 7.60
C LEU A 120 11.54 -10.57 6.33
N THR A 121 11.11 -10.02 5.19
CA THR A 121 11.73 -10.23 3.88
C THR A 121 13.13 -9.60 3.82
N ARG A 122 13.30 -8.38 4.32
CA ARG A 122 14.60 -7.69 4.36
C ARG A 122 15.61 -8.36 5.30
N ASN A 123 15.13 -9.03 6.34
CA ASN A 123 15.96 -9.76 7.29
C ASN A 123 16.09 -11.25 6.96
N TYR A 124 15.52 -11.69 5.83
CA TYR A 124 15.53 -13.09 5.45
C TYR A 124 16.94 -13.51 5.03
N ASP A 125 17.53 -14.44 5.76
CA ASP A 125 18.82 -15.03 5.42
C ASP A 125 18.63 -16.24 4.48
N LEU A 126 19.00 -16.06 3.21
CA LEU A 126 18.93 -17.09 2.16
C LEU A 126 19.89 -18.28 2.38
N HIS A 127 20.84 -18.16 3.32
CA HIS A 127 21.83 -19.20 3.62
C HIS A 127 21.43 -20.08 4.81
N ILE A 128 20.42 -19.70 5.59
CA ILE A 128 19.85 -20.56 6.63
C ILE A 128 19.09 -21.70 5.94
N THR A 129 19.40 -22.93 6.35
CA THR A 129 18.86 -24.16 5.75
C THR A 129 17.77 -24.82 6.59
N ASP A 130 17.53 -24.32 7.81
CA ASP A 130 16.33 -24.67 8.56
C ASP A 130 15.14 -23.82 8.10
N ASN A 131 13.93 -24.36 8.24
CA ASN A 131 12.71 -23.73 7.76
C ASN A 131 12.14 -22.67 8.73
N SER A 132 12.91 -22.25 9.76
CA SER A 132 12.37 -21.40 10.83
C SER A 132 11.90 -20.03 10.33
N GLN A 133 12.64 -19.41 9.41
CA GLN A 133 12.29 -18.14 8.80
C GLN A 133 11.10 -18.26 7.84
N GLU A 134 11.05 -19.36 7.10
CA GLU A 134 9.98 -19.66 6.14
C GLU A 134 8.62 -19.73 6.85
N HIS A 135 8.53 -20.45 7.98
CA HIS A 135 7.32 -20.54 8.80
C HIS A 135 6.87 -19.19 9.38
N ILE A 136 7.79 -18.28 9.66
CA ILE A 136 7.45 -16.95 10.19
C ILE A 136 6.85 -16.10 9.06
N LEU A 137 7.45 -16.16 7.87
CA LEU A 137 6.98 -15.44 6.70
C LEU A 137 5.61 -15.96 6.22
N ASP A 138 5.40 -17.28 6.21
CA ASP A 138 4.10 -17.91 5.92
C ASP A 138 2.99 -17.38 6.83
N ARG A 139 3.26 -17.32 8.14
CA ARG A 139 2.28 -16.80 9.11
C ARG A 139 1.96 -15.33 8.87
N ALA A 140 2.96 -14.51 8.53
CA ALA A 140 2.74 -13.10 8.22
C ALA A 140 1.84 -12.94 6.98
N PHE A 141 2.08 -13.74 5.96
CA PHE A 141 1.25 -13.78 4.75
C PHE A 141 -0.19 -14.22 5.00
N VAL A 142 -0.41 -15.22 5.85
CA VAL A 142 -1.77 -15.63 6.24
C VAL A 142 -2.52 -14.48 6.91
N ARG A 143 -1.88 -13.75 7.84
CA ARG A 143 -2.52 -12.60 8.51
C ARG A 143 -2.82 -11.46 7.53
N LEU A 144 -1.91 -11.16 6.61
CA LEU A 144 -2.15 -10.17 5.56
C LEU A 144 -3.39 -10.55 4.73
N SER A 145 -3.46 -11.79 4.24
CA SER A 145 -4.59 -12.28 3.46
C SER A 145 -5.91 -12.21 4.23
N GLN A 146 -5.90 -12.55 5.53
CA GLN A 146 -7.07 -12.42 6.40
C GLN A 146 -7.52 -10.96 6.53
N THR A 147 -6.60 -10.01 6.68
CA THR A 147 -6.90 -8.58 6.75
C THR A 147 -7.53 -8.09 5.43
N CYS A 148 -6.97 -8.44 4.28
CA CYS A 148 -7.55 -8.09 2.97
C CYS A 148 -8.96 -8.68 2.81
N ASN A 149 -9.14 -9.97 3.11
CA ASN A 149 -10.42 -10.65 2.98
C ASN A 149 -11.49 -10.02 3.88
N ALA A 150 -11.14 -9.70 5.14
CA ALA A 150 -12.06 -9.04 6.06
C ALA A 150 -12.45 -7.64 5.57
N CYS A 151 -11.50 -6.88 5.01
CA CYS A 151 -11.78 -5.57 4.44
C CYS A 151 -12.73 -5.67 3.23
N HIS A 152 -12.43 -6.56 2.28
CA HIS A 152 -13.26 -6.78 1.09
C HIS A 152 -14.67 -7.27 1.43
N GLN A 153 -14.80 -8.19 2.40
CA GLN A 153 -16.11 -8.64 2.88
C GLN A 153 -16.95 -7.51 3.47
N LEU A 154 -16.33 -6.51 4.10
CA LEU A 154 -17.05 -5.40 4.72
C LEU A 154 -17.44 -4.30 3.74
N PHE A 155 -16.57 -4.01 2.75
CA PHE A 155 -16.68 -2.79 1.95
C PHE A 155 -16.79 -3.00 0.44
N ARG A 156 -16.55 -4.20 -0.08
CA ARG A 156 -16.60 -4.49 -1.52
C ARG A 156 -17.69 -5.51 -1.89
N ASP A 157 -17.80 -6.58 -1.11
CA ASP A 157 -18.64 -7.73 -1.44
C ASP A 157 -20.03 -7.68 -0.76
N ASN A 158 -20.39 -6.55 -0.14
CA ASN A 158 -21.69 -6.28 0.52
C ASN A 158 -22.65 -5.48 -0.35
#